data_AF-A0AAD6YY09-F1
#
_entry.id   AF-A0AAD6YY09-F1
#
_cell.length_a   1.000
_cell.length_b   1.000
_cell.length_c   1.000
_cell.angle_alpha   90.00
_cell.angle_beta   90.00
_cell.angle_gamma   90.00
#
_symmetry.space_group_name_H-M   'P 1'
#
loop_
_entity.id
_entity.type
_entity.pdbx_description
1 polymer ?
#
loop_
_entity_poly.entity_id
_entity_poly.type
_entity_poly.pdbx_seq_one_letter_code
_entity_poly.pdbx_strand_id
1 'polypeptide(L)'
;GSFEDDLVTKKYPLSWNTWEEFSAWLSNEENQNSIELRLVKTTRRLPHFDFKYRYICSRRGTGGPSKYVPKNPERSRKIPSKRTDCPCTLTVKRYPGRATVCASYNTNHDHGLGNDNVRFTRIPTKTREYI
;
A
#
# COMPACT_ATOMS: atom_id res chain seq x y z
N GLY A 1 16.29 1.41 -16.30
CA GLY A 1 15.77 1.69 -14.95
C GLY A 1 16.85 1.49 -13.91
N SER A 2 18.05 2.00 -14.16
CA SER A 2 19.00 2.33 -13.10
C SER A 2 18.48 3.54 -12.30
N PHE A 3 19.26 4.03 -11.34
CA PHE A 3 18.91 5.22 -10.57
C PHE A 3 18.84 6.46 -11.47
N GLU A 4 19.82 6.61 -12.36
CA GLU A 4 19.96 7.74 -13.27
C GLU A 4 18.79 7.81 -14.27
N ASP A 5 18.41 6.66 -14.85
CA ASP A 5 17.24 6.58 -15.74
C ASP A 5 15.95 7.01 -15.04
N ASP A 6 15.77 6.55 -13.79
CA ASP A 6 14.56 6.79 -13.03
C ASP A 6 14.48 8.23 -12.50
N LEU A 7 15.63 8.91 -12.32
CA LEU A 7 15.72 10.34 -12.07
C LEU A 7 15.31 11.17 -13.29
N VAL A 8 15.86 10.85 -14.48
CA VAL A 8 15.56 11.58 -15.72
C VAL A 8 14.09 11.46 -16.09
N THR A 9 13.53 10.25 -15.97
CA THR A 9 12.11 9.98 -16.27
C THR A 9 11.15 10.53 -15.23
N LYS A 10 11.65 11.00 -14.07
CA LYS A 10 10.84 11.48 -12.92
C LYS A 10 9.73 10.51 -12.51
N LYS A 11 9.96 9.21 -12.72
CA LYS A 11 8.96 8.17 -12.47
C LYS A 11 8.65 7.98 -10.99
N TYR A 12 9.61 8.32 -10.13
CA TYR A 12 9.53 8.22 -8.68
C TYR A 12 9.75 9.62 -8.09
N PRO A 13 8.69 10.44 -7.98
CA PRO A 13 8.81 11.83 -7.53
C PRO A 13 9.15 11.95 -6.03
N LEU A 14 8.95 10.90 -5.24
CA LEU A 14 9.25 10.88 -3.81
C LEU A 14 10.61 10.22 -3.56
N SER A 15 11.37 10.77 -2.62
CA SER A 15 12.66 10.20 -2.19
C SER A 15 12.95 10.47 -0.73
N TRP A 16 13.62 9.51 -0.08
CA TRP A 16 14.12 9.59 1.29
C TRP A 16 15.59 9.18 1.34
N ASN A 17 16.35 9.71 2.29
CA ASN A 17 17.79 9.43 2.41
C ASN A 17 18.05 8.02 2.92
N THR A 18 17.16 7.51 3.76
CA THR A 18 17.29 6.21 4.42
C THR A 18 15.99 5.40 4.38
N TRP A 19 16.09 4.11 4.68
CA TRP A 19 14.93 3.24 4.77
C TRP A 19 14.07 3.56 6.01
N GLU A 20 14.71 4.05 7.06
CA GLU A 20 14.09 4.45 8.32
C GLU A 20 13.19 5.68 8.11
N GLU A 21 13.67 6.68 7.37
CA GLU A 21 12.87 7.85 6.97
C GLU A 21 11.65 7.45 6.14
N PHE A 22 11.83 6.56 5.17
CA PHE A 22 10.72 6.01 4.39
C PHE A 22 9.71 5.26 5.27
N SER A 23 10.20 4.45 6.22
CA SER A 23 9.34 3.66 7.12
C SER A 23 8.54 4.55 8.06
N ALA A 24 9.16 5.62 8.58
CA ALA A 24 8.47 6.63 9.39
C ALA A 24 7.41 7.37 8.58
N TRP A 25 7.73 7.77 7.34
CA TRP A 25 6.77 8.38 6.43
C TRP A 25 5.59 7.45 6.14
N LEU A 26 5.85 6.18 5.82
CA LEU A 26 4.82 5.19 5.54
C LEU A 26 3.87 5.01 6.73
N SER A 27 4.42 4.89 7.94
CA SER A 27 3.61 4.78 9.15
C SER A 27 2.77 6.03 9.41
N ASN A 28 3.33 7.22 9.17
CA ASN A 28 2.58 8.46 9.29
C ASN A 28 1.45 8.53 8.25
N GLU A 29 1.71 8.17 7.00
CA GLU A 29 0.72 8.15 5.91
C GLU A 29 -0.45 7.20 6.21
N GLU A 30 -0.14 6.00 6.71
CA GLU A 30 -1.14 5.02 7.14
C GLU A 30 -2.01 5.53 8.29
N ASN A 31 -1.40 6.18 9.28
CA ASN A 31 -2.12 6.73 10.43
C ASN A 31 -2.99 7.94 10.04
N GLN A 32 -2.43 8.91 9.30
CA GLN A 32 -3.12 10.15 8.94
C GLN A 32 -4.35 9.88 8.06
N ASN A 33 -4.22 8.98 7.07
CA ASN A 33 -5.34 8.64 6.19
C ASN A 33 -6.19 7.49 6.73
N SER A 34 -5.81 6.89 7.86
CA SER A 34 -6.40 5.66 8.40
C SER A 34 -6.49 4.59 7.32
N ILE A 35 -5.38 4.31 6.63
CA ILE A 35 -5.26 3.28 5.60
C ILE A 35 -4.22 2.24 5.98
N GLU A 36 -4.24 1.10 5.31
CA GLU A 36 -3.26 0.04 5.46
C GLU A 36 -2.72 -0.32 4.08
N LEU A 37 -1.42 -0.19 3.88
CA LEU A 37 -0.71 -0.49 2.65
C LEU A 37 -0.01 -1.84 2.78
N ARG A 38 -0.54 -2.85 2.09
CA ARG A 38 -0.02 -4.21 2.12
C ARG A 38 0.96 -4.45 0.98
N LEU A 39 2.13 -5.00 1.30
CA LEU A 39 3.10 -5.47 0.32
C LEU A 39 2.52 -6.64 -0.49
N VAL A 40 2.51 -6.51 -1.82
CA VAL A 40 2.00 -7.56 -2.73
C VAL A 40 3.01 -8.12 -3.69
N LYS A 41 4.08 -7.37 -3.98
CA LYS A 41 5.13 -7.84 -4.86
C LYS A 41 6.47 -7.31 -4.42
N THR A 42 7.41 -8.23 -4.33
CA THR A 42 8.83 -7.94 -4.19
C THR A 42 9.53 -8.35 -5.48
N THR A 43 10.40 -7.50 -5.97
CA THR A 43 11.25 -7.79 -7.14
C THR A 43 12.67 -7.40 -6.79
N ARG A 44 13.65 -8.21 -7.20
CA ARG A 44 15.08 -7.91 -7.08
C ARG A 44 15.69 -8.06 -8.46
N ARG A 45 16.56 -7.14 -8.88
CA ARG A 45 17.19 -7.20 -10.20
C ARG A 45 18.53 -6.46 -10.17
N LEU A 46 19.54 -7.14 -9.63
CA LEU A 46 20.92 -6.67 -9.74
C LEU A 46 21.39 -6.74 -11.20
N PRO A 47 22.25 -5.82 -11.67
CA PRO A 47 22.83 -4.69 -10.94
C PRO A 47 21.95 -3.42 -10.94
N HIS A 48 20.72 -3.47 -11.46
CA HIS A 48 19.89 -2.28 -11.64
C HIS A 48 19.24 -1.76 -10.35
N PHE A 49 18.75 -2.66 -9.50
CA PHE A 49 18.14 -2.32 -8.21
C PHE A 49 18.23 -3.48 -7.21
N ASP A 50 18.46 -3.14 -5.94
CA ASP A 50 18.51 -4.12 -4.85
C ASP A 50 17.14 -4.76 -4.66
N PHE A 51 16.14 -3.90 -4.46
CA PHE A 51 14.76 -4.32 -4.36
C PHE A 51 13.79 -3.25 -4.86
N LYS A 52 12.64 -3.74 -5.32
CA LYS A 52 11.46 -2.98 -5.66
C LYS A 52 10.28 -3.62 -4.94
N TYR A 53 9.59 -2.83 -4.12
CA TYR A 53 8.39 -3.23 -3.41
C TYR A 53 7.18 -2.54 -4.02
N ARG A 54 6.09 -3.29 -4.14
CA ARG A 54 4.79 -2.76 -4.53
C ARG A 54 3.80 -3.05 -3.42
N TYR A 55 3.27 -1.96 -2.86
CA TYR A 55 2.21 -1.95 -1.89
C TYR A 55 0.88 -1.57 -2.57
N ILE A 56 -0.22 -2.10 -2.06
CA ILE A 56 -1.58 -1.71 -2.42
C ILE A 56 -2.39 -1.49 -1.16
N CYS A 57 -3.46 -0.69 -1.25
CA CYS A 57 -4.42 -0.58 -0.15
C CYS A 57 -4.98 -1.96 0.23
N SER A 58 -5.11 -2.23 1.54
CA SER A 58 -5.63 -3.50 2.06
C SER A 58 -7.10 -3.75 1.70
N ARG A 59 -7.84 -2.70 1.33
CA ARG A 59 -9.20 -2.82 0.78
C ARG A 59 -9.21 -3.32 -0.65
N ARG A 60 -8.12 -3.17 -1.41
CA ARG A 60 -8.02 -3.74 -2.75
C ARG A 60 -8.05 -5.26 -2.68
N GLY A 61 -9.06 -5.83 -3.31
CA GLY A 61 -9.27 -7.27 -3.37
C GLY A 61 -8.08 -8.04 -3.92
N THR A 62 -7.80 -9.20 -3.31
CA THR A 62 -6.93 -10.23 -3.90
C THR A 62 -7.76 -11.37 -4.47
N GLY A 63 -7.34 -11.90 -5.61
CA GLY A 63 -8.07 -12.94 -6.34
C GLY A 63 -9.07 -12.34 -7.33
N GLY A 64 -9.26 -13.04 -8.44
CA GLY A 64 -10.15 -12.62 -9.51
C GLY A 64 -11.64 -12.63 -9.10
N PRO A 65 -12.54 -12.41 -10.06
CA PRO A 65 -13.98 -12.51 -9.80
C PRO A 65 -14.32 -13.89 -9.23
N SER A 66 -15.11 -13.89 -8.16
CA SER A 66 -15.60 -15.13 -7.56
C SER A 66 -16.60 -15.80 -8.50
N LYS A 67 -16.46 -17.12 -8.72
CA LYS A 67 -17.46 -17.94 -9.43
C LYS A 67 -18.63 -18.36 -8.54
N TYR A 68 -18.56 -18.07 -7.24
CA TYR A 68 -19.57 -18.49 -6.27
C TYR A 68 -20.84 -17.63 -6.37
N VAL A 69 -21.98 -18.29 -6.56
CA VAL A 69 -23.32 -17.68 -6.47
C VAL A 69 -23.86 -17.93 -5.07
N PRO A 70 -24.25 -16.88 -4.30
CA PRO A 70 -24.87 -17.05 -2.99
C PRO A 70 -26.16 -17.87 -3.08
N LYS A 71 -26.38 -18.75 -2.10
CA LYS A 71 -27.62 -19.56 -2.02
C LYS A 71 -28.89 -18.70 -1.94
N ASN A 72 -28.78 -17.50 -1.37
CA ASN A 72 -29.86 -16.55 -1.14
C ASN A 72 -29.40 -15.14 -1.59
N PRO A 73 -29.44 -14.82 -2.89
CA PRO A 73 -28.94 -13.55 -3.42
C PRO A 73 -29.73 -12.33 -2.95
N GLU A 74 -30.98 -12.52 -2.51
CA GLU A 74 -31.84 -11.48 -1.94
C GLU A 74 -31.38 -11.00 -0.54
N ARG A 75 -30.57 -11.81 0.16
CA ARG A 75 -30.10 -11.46 1.50
C ARG A 75 -28.90 -10.52 1.44
N SER A 76 -29.09 -9.28 1.88
CA SER A 76 -27.98 -8.35 2.11
C SER A 76 -27.15 -8.75 3.34
N ARG A 77 -25.82 -8.61 3.27
CA ARG A 77 -24.96 -8.77 4.45
C ARG A 77 -25.20 -7.63 5.43
N LYS A 78 -25.29 -7.95 6.73
CA LYS A 78 -25.33 -6.94 7.81
C LYS A 78 -24.07 -6.07 7.85
N ILE A 79 -22.92 -6.67 7.52
CA ILE A 79 -21.63 -5.99 7.48
C ILE A 79 -21.21 -5.85 6.02
N PRO A 80 -20.94 -4.62 5.53
CA PRO A 80 -20.47 -4.41 4.17
C PRO A 80 -19.10 -5.07 3.97
N SER A 81 -18.81 -5.45 2.73
CA SER A 81 -17.52 -6.04 2.39
C SER A 81 -16.38 -5.05 2.66
N LYS A 82 -15.31 -5.53 3.32
CA LYS A 82 -14.05 -4.78 3.41
C LYS A 82 -13.41 -4.57 2.03
N ARG A 83 -13.71 -5.41 1.05
CA ARG A 83 -13.10 -5.39 -0.29
C ARG A 83 -13.71 -4.32 -1.21
N THR A 84 -12.86 -3.55 -1.87
CA THR A 84 -13.13 -2.61 -2.98
C THR A 84 -12.11 -2.84 -4.12
N ASP A 85 -12.16 -2.01 -5.17
CA ASP A 85 -11.19 -2.00 -6.28
C ASP A 85 -10.23 -0.80 -6.20
N CYS A 86 -9.89 -0.41 -4.96
CA CYS A 86 -9.10 0.77 -4.64
C CYS A 86 -7.84 0.91 -5.52
N PRO A 87 -7.68 2.04 -6.24
CA PRO A 87 -6.55 2.25 -7.14
C PRO A 87 -5.25 2.62 -6.42
N CYS A 88 -5.31 2.96 -5.13
CA CYS A 88 -4.15 3.31 -4.30
C CYS A 88 -3.05 2.25 -4.36
N THR A 89 -1.87 2.70 -4.78
CA THR A 89 -0.67 1.88 -4.93
C THR A 89 0.56 2.69 -4.56
N LEU A 90 1.50 2.07 -3.87
CA LEU A 90 2.81 2.66 -3.58
C LEU A 90 3.88 1.72 -4.14
N THR A 91 4.75 2.25 -4.99
CA THR A 91 5.90 1.50 -5.53
C THR A 91 7.17 2.13 -5.03
N VAL A 92 7.98 1.34 -4.33
CA VAL A 92 9.21 1.77 -3.65
C VAL A 92 10.38 1.02 -4.25
N LYS A 93 11.53 1.68 -4.39
CA LYS A 93 12.72 1.11 -5.00
C LYS A 93 13.98 1.61 -4.31
N ARG A 94 14.94 0.70 -4.13
CA ARG A 94 16.29 0.97 -3.62
C ARG A 94 17.34 0.47 -4.60
N TYR A 95 18.46 1.18 -4.67
CA TYR A 95 19.52 0.95 -5.65
C TYR A 95 20.83 0.52 -4.99
N PRO A 96 21.65 -0.31 -5.67
CA PRO A 96 22.89 -0.81 -5.10
C PRO A 96 23.85 0.33 -4.77
N GLY A 97 24.54 0.23 -3.63
CA GLY A 97 25.50 1.24 -3.18
C GLY A 97 24.89 2.57 -2.73
N ARG A 98 23.55 2.67 -2.63
CA ARG A 98 22.85 3.87 -2.16
C ARG A 98 21.91 3.54 -1.01
N ALA A 99 21.88 4.42 -0.01
CA ALA A 99 20.89 4.37 1.06
C ALA A 99 19.53 4.95 0.62
N THR A 100 19.56 5.82 -0.39
CA THR A 100 18.39 6.53 -0.91
C THR A 100 17.30 5.59 -1.38
N VAL A 101 16.08 5.89 -0.97
CA VAL A 101 14.85 5.18 -1.35
C VAL A 101 14.04 6.11 -2.23
N CYS A 102 13.58 5.63 -3.39
CA CYS A 102 12.68 6.37 -4.27
C CYS A 102 11.32 5.70 -4.33
N ALA A 103 10.23 6.48 -4.38
CA ALA A 103 8.90 5.94 -4.55
C ALA A 103 7.99 6.74 -5.49
N SER A 104 6.97 6.04 -5.96
CA SER A 104 5.86 6.56 -6.75
C SER A 104 4.58 6.15 -6.02
N TYR A 105 3.78 7.13 -5.66
CA TYR A 105 2.61 6.94 -4.83
C TYR A 105 1.36 7.47 -5.53
N ASN A 106 0.36 6.60 -5.69
CA ASN A 106 -0.98 6.98 -6.10
C ASN A 106 -1.86 7.05 -4.84
N THR A 107 -2.24 8.27 -4.47
CA THR A 107 -3.07 8.59 -3.29
C THR A 107 -4.56 8.42 -3.54
N ASN A 108 -5.00 8.10 -4.75
CA ASN A 108 -6.42 7.99 -5.04
C ASN A 108 -7.04 6.75 -4.38
N HIS A 109 -8.15 6.95 -3.68
CA HIS A 109 -8.96 5.91 -3.05
C HIS A 109 -10.39 5.92 -3.61
N ASP A 110 -11.03 4.75 -3.65
CA ASP A 110 -12.44 4.57 -4.05
C ASP A 110 -13.37 4.41 -2.84
N HIS A 111 -12.86 4.68 -1.64
CA HIS A 111 -13.56 4.55 -0.38
C HIS A 111 -13.22 5.71 0.56
N GLY A 112 -14.08 5.97 1.54
CA GLY A 112 -13.81 6.95 2.59
C GLY A 112 -12.51 6.66 3.33
N LEU A 113 -11.84 7.74 3.75
CA LEU A 113 -10.61 7.73 4.55
C LEU A 113 -10.92 8.17 5.99
N GLY A 114 -9.92 8.12 6.88
CA GLY A 114 -10.10 8.53 8.27
C GLY A 114 -11.10 7.63 9.01
N ASN A 115 -11.99 8.24 9.80
CA ASN A 115 -12.96 7.54 10.66
C ASN A 115 -13.82 6.50 9.94
N ASP A 116 -14.19 6.76 8.68
CA ASP A 116 -15.00 5.83 7.86
C ASP A 116 -14.25 4.52 7.56
N ASN A 117 -12.91 4.58 7.57
CA ASN A 117 -12.02 3.48 7.24
C ASN A 117 -11.40 2.79 8.46
N VAL A 118 -11.44 3.40 9.66
CA VAL A 118 -10.82 2.86 10.88
C VAL A 118 -11.29 1.43 11.17
N ARG A 119 -12.59 1.14 10.99
CA ARG A 119 -13.16 -0.21 11.14
C ARG A 119 -12.60 -1.28 10.19
N PHE A 120 -11.98 -0.84 9.09
CA PHE A 120 -11.37 -1.71 8.10
C PHE A 120 -9.84 -1.78 8.24
N THR A 121 -9.21 -0.91 9.04
CA THR A 121 -7.79 -0.99 9.36
C THR A 121 -7.51 -1.91 10.55
N ARG A 122 -6.29 -2.42 10.63
CA ARG A 122 -5.86 -3.21 11.80
C ARG A 122 -5.71 -2.30 13.01
N ILE A 123 -6.32 -2.67 14.13
CA ILE A 123 -6.12 -2.00 15.41
C ILE A 123 -4.63 -2.16 15.81
N PRO A 124 -3.90 -1.06 16.09
CA PRO A 124 -2.52 -1.15 16.56
C PRO A 124 -2.43 -1.98 17.84
N THR A 125 -1.36 -2.79 17.99
CA THR A 125 -1.19 -3.70 19.14
C THR A 125 -1.31 -2.97 20.48
N LYS A 126 -0.73 -1.77 20.58
CA LYS A 126 -0.81 -0.93 21.80
C LYS A 126 -2.25 -0.61 22.18
N THR A 127 -3.12 -0.30 21.22
CA THR A 127 -4.54 0.00 21.47
C THR A 127 -5.31 -1.24 21.90
N ARG A 128 -4.91 -2.43 21.43
CA ARG A 128 -5.53 -3.70 21.80
C ARG A 128 -5.30 -4.07 23.27
N GLU A 129 -4.24 -3.58 23.90
CA GLU A 129 -3.94 -3.84 25.31
C GLU A 129 -4.82 -3.05 26.29
N TYR A 130 -5.55 -2.03 25.79
CA TYR A 130 -6.45 -1.19 26.60
C TYR A 130 -7.95 -1.52 26.41
N ILE A 131 -8.28 -2.56 25.64
CA ILE A 131 -9.66 -3.04 25.38
C ILE A 131 -9.83 -4.42 26.02
#